data_AF-A0AAV2IIF0-F1
#
_entry.id   AF-A0AAV2IIF0-F1
#
_cell.length_a   1.000
_cell.length_b   1.000
_cell.length_c   1.000
_cell.angle_alpha   90.00
_cell.angle_beta   90.00
_cell.angle_gamma   90.00
#
_symmetry.space_group_name_H-M   'P 1'
#
loop_
_entity.id
_entity.type
_entity.pdbx_description
1 polymer ?
#
loop_
_entity_poly.entity_id
_entity_poly.type
_entity_poly.pdbx_seq_one_letter_code
_entity_poly.pdbx_strand_id
1 'polypeptide(L)'
;MINFLEEIRDYLPAYVRLPATVMREDFCTEQIKPLFLPVVSAVLVQDFFTPETKSKVFVMAENIKKQIVVVFDGVPWFDEPLKAAVIRKAQDMKLVIAYPDWVVDPVTLDKIYQNISVNRGELLFSLISIRRETLRKIYHQNETEPWIGALEILYKHREFYVPTENKVNIAGSVLQLPSFSLNFPTPMQYGGMGTTVGHEIMHGFDNIRIMYDSNYKLEPNWNSAANESYLKVIRCLINHYTS
;
A
#
# COMPACT_ATOMS: atom_id res chain seq x y z
N MET A 1 8.69 37.55 29.94
CA MET A 1 9.59 37.09 28.85
C MET A 1 9.77 35.61 29.10
N ILE A 2 9.24 34.75 28.22
CA ILE A 2 9.26 33.30 28.46
C ILE A 2 10.70 32.80 28.32
N ASN A 3 11.21 32.10 29.33
CA ASN A 3 12.53 31.48 29.30
C ASN A 3 12.43 30.16 28.51
N PHE A 4 12.55 30.28 27.19
CA PHE A 4 12.43 29.18 26.23
C PHE A 4 13.31 27.96 26.58
N LEU A 5 14.47 28.19 27.22
CA LEU A 5 15.38 27.12 27.64
C LEU A 5 14.88 26.33 28.85
N GLU A 6 14.13 26.95 29.76
CA GLU A 6 13.51 26.25 30.88
C GLU A 6 12.32 25.42 30.43
N GLU A 7 11.49 25.95 29.51
CA GLU A 7 10.31 25.22 29.01
C GLU A 7 10.67 23.97 28.19
N ILE A 8 11.79 23.97 27.47
CA ILE A 8 12.19 22.83 26.62
C ILE A 8 13.06 21.81 27.38
N ARG A 9 13.60 22.18 28.55
CA ARG A 9 14.51 21.30 29.33
C ARG A 9 13.88 19.97 29.72
N ASP A 10 12.58 19.97 29.98
CA ASP A 10 11.83 18.77 30.35
C ASP A 10 11.55 17.83 29.14
N TYR A 11 11.67 18.34 27.91
CA TYR A 11 11.46 17.58 26.67
C TYR A 11 12.77 17.06 26.04
N LEU A 12 13.93 17.60 26.45
CA LEU A 12 15.25 17.20 25.95
C LEU A 12 15.63 15.73 26.21
N PRO A 13 15.30 15.10 27.36
CA PRO A 13 15.66 13.70 27.61
C PRO A 13 15.03 12.70 26.62
N ALA A 14 13.89 13.07 25.99
CA ALA A 14 13.25 12.29 24.94
C ALA A 14 13.89 12.48 23.55
N TYR A 15 14.58 13.61 23.35
CA TYR A 15 15.20 13.99 22.08
C TYR A 15 16.68 13.61 21.98
N VAL A 16 17.40 13.55 23.11
CA VAL A 16 18.85 13.34 23.15
C VAL A 16 19.17 11.85 23.38
N ARG A 17 18.91 11.04 22.36
CA ARG A 17 19.71 9.84 22.04
C ARG A 17 20.03 9.82 20.55
N LEU A 18 20.60 10.91 20.06
CA LEU A 18 21.21 10.92 18.73
C LEU A 18 22.55 10.16 18.82
N PRO A 19 22.77 9.10 18.04
CA PRO A 19 24.09 8.45 17.99
C PRO A 19 25.13 9.46 17.49
N ALA A 20 26.33 9.38 18.06
CA ALA A 20 27.36 10.41 18.02
C ALA A 20 28.00 10.70 16.63
N THR A 21 27.48 10.14 15.53
CA THR A 21 27.97 10.39 14.17
C THR A 21 26.85 10.14 13.15
N VAL A 22 25.93 11.09 12.98
CA VAL A 22 25.10 11.13 11.77
C VAL A 22 25.92 11.82 10.69
N MET A 23 26.22 11.13 9.59
CA MET A 23 26.91 11.74 8.46
C MET A 23 26.04 12.90 7.95
N ARG A 24 26.68 14.02 7.57
CA ARG A 24 25.95 15.19 7.05
C ARG A 24 25.05 14.82 5.88
N GLU A 25 25.49 13.89 5.03
CA GLU A 25 24.74 13.39 3.89
C GLU A 25 23.44 12.68 4.30
N ASP A 26 23.50 11.79 5.28
CA ASP A 26 22.32 11.09 5.81
C ASP A 26 21.33 12.09 6.41
N PHE A 27 21.83 13.03 7.21
CA PHE A 27 21.00 14.09 7.78
C PHE A 27 20.29 14.91 6.69
N CYS A 28 21.04 15.38 5.68
CA CYS A 28 20.46 16.15 4.58
C CYS A 28 19.45 15.33 3.78
N THR A 29 19.72 14.05 3.53
CA THR A 29 18.82 13.14 2.80
C THR A 29 17.50 12.98 3.54
N GLU A 30 17.54 12.72 4.85
CA GLU A 30 16.34 12.57 5.67
C GLU A 30 15.50 13.86 5.75
N GLN A 31 16.14 15.04 5.75
CA GLN A 31 15.42 16.31 5.74
C GLN A 31 14.77 16.65 4.38
N ILE A 32 15.42 16.31 3.27
CA ILE A 32 15.00 16.72 1.92
C ILE A 32 14.06 15.69 1.27
N LYS A 33 14.23 14.39 1.54
CA LYS A 33 13.44 13.31 0.95
C LYS A 33 11.91 13.54 1.04
N PRO A 34 11.33 13.95 2.18
CA PRO A 34 9.88 14.19 2.26
C PRO A 34 9.39 15.33 1.35
N LEU A 35 10.25 16.29 1.01
CA LEU A 35 9.92 17.46 0.19
C LEU A 35 9.89 17.12 -1.31
N PHE A 36 10.66 16.12 -1.73
CA PHE A 36 10.80 15.70 -3.12
C PHE A 36 10.34 14.24 -3.34
N LEU A 37 9.40 13.78 -2.51
CA LEU A 37 8.99 12.37 -2.50
C LEU A 37 8.62 11.82 -3.89
N PRO A 38 7.86 12.52 -4.76
CA PRO A 38 7.64 12.09 -6.15
C PRO A 38 8.91 11.83 -6.96
N VAL A 39 9.85 12.78 -7.03
CA VAL A 39 11.10 12.59 -7.79
C VAL A 39 11.98 11.51 -7.16
N VAL A 40 12.10 11.48 -5.84
CA VAL A 40 12.86 10.43 -5.14
C VAL A 40 12.25 9.05 -5.43
N SER A 41 10.92 8.96 -5.46
CA SER A 41 10.22 7.72 -5.84
C SER A 41 10.49 7.33 -7.29
N ALA A 42 10.47 8.29 -8.22
CA ALA A 42 10.76 8.04 -9.63
C ALA A 42 12.17 7.47 -9.83
N VAL A 43 13.17 8.05 -9.16
CA VAL A 43 14.55 7.55 -9.19
C VAL A 43 14.64 6.15 -8.60
N LEU A 44 14.02 5.90 -7.43
CA LEU A 44 14.01 4.56 -6.83
C LEU A 44 13.34 3.53 -7.74
N VAL A 45 12.26 3.90 -8.43
CA VAL A 45 11.60 3.02 -9.39
C VAL A 45 12.54 2.70 -10.56
N GLN A 46 13.23 3.70 -11.11
CA GLN A 46 14.18 3.50 -12.21
C GLN A 46 15.37 2.62 -11.82
N ASP A 47 15.90 2.79 -10.61
CA ASP A 47 17.09 2.08 -10.15
C ASP A 47 16.80 0.64 -9.70
N PHE A 48 15.63 0.41 -9.07
CA PHE A 48 15.35 -0.86 -8.39
C PHE A 48 14.22 -1.69 -9.02
N PHE A 49 13.43 -1.13 -9.94
CA PHE A 49 12.33 -1.85 -10.59
C PHE A 49 12.51 -1.92 -12.10
N THR A 50 12.45 -3.13 -12.64
CA THR A 50 12.14 -3.30 -14.06
C THR A 50 10.62 -3.21 -14.25
N PRO A 51 10.13 -2.67 -15.38
CA PRO A 51 8.71 -2.74 -15.73
C PRO A 51 8.17 -4.18 -15.72
N GLU A 52 9.04 -5.16 -16.00
CA GLU A 52 8.74 -6.58 -15.94
C GLU A 52 8.37 -7.05 -14.54
N THR A 53 9.07 -6.62 -13.48
CA THR A 53 8.74 -7.00 -12.08
C THR A 53 7.29 -6.66 -11.75
N LYS A 54 6.88 -5.41 -12.00
CA LYS A 54 5.51 -4.95 -11.73
C LYS A 54 4.49 -5.73 -12.55
N SER A 55 4.75 -5.93 -13.84
CA SER A 55 3.88 -6.68 -14.75
C SER A 55 3.72 -8.15 -14.32
N LYS A 56 4.83 -8.82 -13.96
CA LYS A 56 4.83 -10.23 -13.54
C LYS A 56 4.01 -10.46 -12.29
N VAL A 57 4.17 -9.61 -11.28
CA VAL A 57 3.42 -9.68 -10.03
C VAL A 57 1.94 -9.34 -10.25
N PHE A 58 1.63 -8.36 -11.11
CA PHE A 58 0.26 -8.06 -11.48
C PHE A 58 -0.45 -9.25 -12.15
N VAL A 59 0.20 -9.89 -13.13
CA VAL A 59 -0.34 -11.09 -13.80
C VAL A 59 -0.53 -12.25 -12.81
N MET A 60 0.42 -12.46 -11.91
CA MET A 60 0.31 -13.46 -10.85
C MET A 60 -0.92 -13.18 -9.96
N ALA A 61 -1.10 -11.92 -9.53
CA ALA A 61 -2.20 -11.53 -8.67
C ALA A 61 -3.56 -11.66 -9.36
N GLU A 62 -3.66 -11.28 -10.64
CA GLU A 62 -4.85 -11.52 -11.46
C GLU A 62 -5.15 -13.02 -11.61
N ASN A 63 -4.12 -13.86 -11.81
CA ASN A 63 -4.30 -15.31 -11.90
C ASN A 63 -4.82 -15.90 -10.57
N ILE A 64 -4.26 -15.49 -9.44
CA ILE A 64 -4.72 -15.94 -8.11
C ILE A 64 -6.16 -15.48 -7.87
N LYS A 65 -6.48 -14.22 -8.17
CA LYS A 65 -7.84 -13.67 -8.07
C LYS A 65 -8.85 -14.49 -8.89
N LYS A 66 -8.50 -14.85 -10.12
CA LYS A 66 -9.32 -15.73 -10.98
C LYS A 66 -9.50 -17.12 -10.39
N GLN A 67 -8.45 -17.71 -9.82
CA GLN A 67 -8.57 -19.03 -9.18
C GLN A 67 -9.42 -18.99 -7.92
N ILE A 68 -9.35 -17.92 -7.13
CA ILE A 68 -10.23 -17.73 -5.95
C ILE A 68 -11.70 -17.69 -6.37
N VAL A 69 -12.04 -17.04 -7.50
CA VAL A 69 -13.40 -17.06 -8.05
C VAL A 69 -13.84 -18.49 -8.38
N VAL A 70 -12.98 -19.29 -9.03
CA VAL A 70 -13.28 -20.70 -9.32
C VAL A 70 -13.47 -21.51 -8.04
N VAL A 71 -12.65 -21.28 -7.02
CA VAL A 71 -12.79 -21.95 -5.72
C VAL A 71 -14.13 -21.60 -5.07
N PHE A 72 -14.49 -20.31 -5.03
CA PHE A 72 -15.76 -19.85 -4.47
C PHE A 72 -16.99 -20.41 -5.17
N ASP A 73 -16.94 -20.58 -6.49
CA ASP A 73 -18.02 -21.23 -7.25
C ASP A 73 -18.28 -22.68 -6.78
N GLY A 74 -17.22 -23.39 -6.41
CA GLY A 74 -17.26 -24.77 -5.95
C GLY A 74 -17.46 -24.97 -4.43
N VAL A 75 -17.61 -23.92 -3.62
CA VAL A 75 -17.77 -24.06 -2.16
C VAL A 75 -19.16 -24.63 -1.84
N PRO A 76 -19.27 -25.85 -1.27
CA PRO A 76 -20.57 -26.54 -1.16
C PRO A 76 -21.56 -25.91 -0.18
N TRP A 77 -21.08 -25.07 0.74
CA TRP A 77 -21.90 -24.45 1.77
C TRP A 77 -22.31 -23.01 1.45
N PHE A 78 -21.83 -22.44 0.34
CA PHE A 78 -22.36 -21.17 -0.15
C PHE A 78 -23.75 -21.39 -0.73
N ASP A 79 -24.74 -20.65 -0.23
CA ASP A 79 -26.00 -20.49 -0.94
C ASP A 79 -25.81 -19.57 -2.15
N GLU A 80 -26.78 -19.57 -3.07
CA GLU A 80 -26.66 -18.79 -4.31
C GLU A 80 -26.49 -17.27 -4.06
N PRO A 81 -27.20 -16.63 -3.12
CA PRO A 81 -26.96 -15.23 -2.76
C PRO A 81 -25.53 -14.95 -2.27
N LEU A 82 -25.01 -15.75 -1.32
CA LEU A 82 -23.65 -15.57 -0.81
C LEU A 82 -22.61 -15.81 -1.91
N LYS A 83 -22.76 -16.88 -2.68
CA LYS A 83 -21.86 -17.22 -3.79
C LYS A 83 -21.76 -16.05 -4.79
N ALA A 84 -22.89 -15.50 -5.21
CA ALA A 84 -22.92 -14.36 -6.11
C ALA A 84 -22.25 -13.11 -5.51
N ALA A 85 -22.45 -12.85 -4.22
CA ALA A 85 -21.87 -11.71 -3.51
C ALA A 85 -20.34 -11.83 -3.38
N VAL A 86 -19.82 -12.98 -2.94
CA VAL A 86 -18.36 -13.18 -2.76
C VAL A 86 -17.62 -13.24 -4.10
N ILE A 87 -18.21 -13.84 -5.14
CA ILE A 87 -17.65 -13.83 -6.49
C ILE A 87 -17.57 -12.41 -7.03
N ARG A 88 -18.65 -11.63 -6.91
CA ARG A 88 -18.66 -10.22 -7.34
C ARG A 88 -17.59 -9.42 -6.61
N LYS A 89 -17.50 -9.58 -5.28
CA LYS A 89 -16.46 -8.91 -4.48
C LYS A 89 -15.05 -9.27 -4.93
N ALA A 90 -14.79 -10.56 -5.20
CA ALA A 90 -13.48 -11.01 -5.69
C ALA A 90 -13.16 -10.45 -7.07
N GLN A 91 -14.15 -10.36 -7.97
CA GLN A 91 -13.99 -9.80 -9.31
C GLN A 91 -13.72 -8.28 -9.28
N ASP A 92 -14.46 -7.55 -8.44
CA ASP A 92 -14.35 -6.10 -8.25
C ASP A 92 -13.09 -5.69 -7.47
N MET A 93 -12.36 -6.65 -6.89
CA MET A 93 -11.19 -6.37 -6.08
C MET A 93 -10.08 -5.72 -6.92
N LYS A 94 -9.65 -4.54 -6.47
CA LYS A 94 -8.60 -3.74 -7.11
C LYS A 94 -7.22 -4.23 -6.66
N LEU A 95 -6.29 -4.30 -7.60
CA LEU A 95 -4.90 -4.68 -7.34
C LEU A 95 -4.01 -3.47 -7.59
N VAL A 96 -3.24 -3.06 -6.58
CA VAL A 96 -2.23 -2.00 -6.70
C VAL A 96 -0.87 -2.59 -6.38
N ILE A 97 0.06 -2.50 -7.32
CA ILE A 97 1.36 -3.16 -7.25
C ILE A 97 2.46 -2.11 -7.29
N ALA A 98 3.34 -2.14 -6.28
CA ALA A 98 4.57 -1.39 -6.12
C ALA A 98 4.47 0.13 -6.04
N TYR A 99 3.93 0.79 -7.06
CA TYR A 99 3.87 2.24 -7.19
C TYR A 99 2.81 2.66 -8.23
N PRO A 100 2.23 3.87 -8.13
CA PRO A 100 1.30 4.36 -9.14
C PRO A 100 2.00 4.70 -10.47
N ASP A 101 1.34 4.48 -11.60
CA ASP A 101 1.96 4.62 -12.94
C ASP A 101 2.46 6.04 -13.23
N TRP A 102 1.80 7.06 -12.68
CA TRP A 102 2.19 8.45 -12.88
C TRP A 102 3.58 8.79 -12.31
N VAL A 103 4.14 8.00 -11.39
CA VAL A 103 5.45 8.29 -10.79
C VAL A 103 6.61 8.19 -11.77
N VAL A 104 6.43 7.44 -12.86
CA VAL A 104 7.42 7.30 -13.94
C VAL A 104 7.07 8.14 -15.17
N ASP A 105 5.98 8.91 -15.13
CA ASP A 105 5.61 9.83 -16.20
C ASP A 105 6.31 11.19 -16.02
N PRO A 106 7.28 11.54 -16.87
CA PRO A 106 8.02 12.80 -16.75
C PRO A 106 7.09 14.02 -16.87
N VAL A 107 6.04 13.96 -17.68
CA VAL A 107 5.10 15.08 -17.85
C VAL A 107 4.37 15.37 -16.55
N THR A 108 3.91 14.33 -15.87
CA THR A 108 3.26 14.47 -14.57
C THR A 108 4.24 14.97 -13.49
N LEU A 109 5.47 14.46 -13.45
CA LEU A 109 6.49 14.93 -12.51
C LEU A 109 6.82 16.42 -12.73
N ASP A 110 7.08 16.84 -13.97
CA ASP A 110 7.39 18.24 -14.28
C ASP A 110 6.23 19.16 -13.85
N LYS A 111 4.99 18.74 -14.10
CA LYS A 111 3.79 19.48 -13.65
C LYS A 111 3.70 19.58 -12.12
N ILE A 112 4.09 18.55 -11.36
CA ILE A 112 4.11 18.59 -9.90
C ILE A 112 5.04 19.69 -9.40
N TYR A 113 6.19 19.89 -10.06
CA TYR A 113 7.25 20.81 -9.64
C TYR A 113 7.32 22.13 -10.41
N GLN A 114 6.44 22.37 -11.39
CA GLN A 114 6.50 23.54 -12.31
C GLN A 114 6.59 24.92 -11.63
N ASN A 115 6.07 25.05 -10.41
CA ASN A 115 6.03 26.30 -9.64
C ASN A 115 7.04 26.34 -8.47
N ILE A 116 7.95 25.37 -8.41
CA ILE A 116 8.97 25.25 -7.37
C ILE A 116 10.31 25.72 -7.93
N SER A 117 10.95 26.67 -7.24
CA SER A 117 12.31 27.12 -7.54
C SER A 117 13.28 26.55 -6.51
N VAL A 118 14.34 25.90 -6.98
CA VAL A 118 15.42 25.36 -6.14
C VAL A 118 16.75 25.97 -6.58
N ASN A 119 17.38 26.71 -5.68
CA ASN A 119 18.61 27.46 -5.95
C ASN A 119 19.77 26.89 -5.13
N ARG A 120 20.84 26.48 -5.82
CA ARG A 120 22.04 25.96 -5.16
C ARG A 120 22.67 27.04 -4.27
N GLY A 121 22.91 26.73 -3.00
CA GLY A 121 23.45 27.69 -2.02
C GLY A 121 22.39 28.49 -1.27
N GLU A 122 21.11 28.40 -1.67
CA GLU A 122 20.00 29.16 -1.09
C GLU A 122 18.93 28.22 -0.51
N LEU A 123 19.33 27.42 0.49
CA LEU A 123 18.44 26.40 1.08
C LEU A 123 17.15 27.02 1.64
N LEU A 124 17.24 28.13 2.39
CA LEU A 124 16.08 28.79 2.98
C LEU A 124 15.05 29.20 1.92
N PHE A 125 15.48 29.85 0.84
CA PHE A 125 14.60 30.29 -0.23
C PHE A 125 13.99 29.11 -1.00
N SER A 126 14.76 28.06 -1.22
CA SER A 126 14.27 26.81 -1.83
C SER A 126 13.18 26.17 -0.96
N LEU A 127 13.38 26.09 0.36
CA LEU A 127 12.38 25.56 1.31
C LEU A 127 11.11 26.42 1.35
N ILE A 128 11.25 27.75 1.32
CA ILE A 128 10.11 28.66 1.24
C ILE A 128 9.33 28.44 -0.06
N SER A 129 10.01 28.29 -1.21
CA SER A 129 9.35 28.03 -2.49
C SER A 129 8.55 26.73 -2.46
N ILE A 130 9.13 25.64 -1.96
CA ILE A 130 8.47 24.34 -1.83
C ILE A 130 7.26 24.47 -0.91
N ARG A 131 7.45 25.02 0.30
CA ARG A 131 6.38 25.09 1.29
C ARG A 131 5.22 25.96 0.82
N ARG A 132 5.50 27.08 0.14
CA ARG A 132 4.48 27.94 -0.46
C ARG A 132 3.63 27.16 -1.47
N GLU A 133 4.28 26.39 -2.35
CA GLU A 133 3.56 25.60 -3.35
C GLU A 133 2.75 24.46 -2.71
N THR A 134 3.31 23.74 -1.72
CA THR A 134 2.58 22.72 -0.97
C THR A 134 1.31 23.29 -0.34
N LEU A 135 1.39 24.45 0.32
CA LEU A 135 0.24 25.11 0.94
C LEU A 135 -0.78 25.58 -0.09
N ARG A 136 -0.32 26.11 -1.24
CA ARG A 136 -1.19 26.49 -2.35
C ARG A 136 -2.00 25.29 -2.86
N LYS A 137 -1.37 24.12 -3.02
CA LYS A 137 -2.05 22.89 -3.46
C LYS A 137 -3.06 22.36 -2.45
N ILE A 138 -2.75 22.45 -1.15
CA ILE A 138 -3.70 22.09 -0.08
C ILE A 138 -4.93 22.99 -0.12
N TYR A 139 -4.74 24.29 -0.33
CA TYR A 139 -5.84 25.26 -0.33
C TYR A 139 -6.70 25.20 -1.60
N HIS A 140 -6.10 24.92 -2.75
CA HIS A 140 -6.75 24.92 -4.06
C HIS A 140 -6.95 23.52 -4.65
N GLN A 141 -7.19 22.50 -3.81
CA GLN A 141 -7.25 21.08 -4.21
C GLN A 141 -7.75 20.90 -5.65
N ASN A 142 -6.84 20.55 -6.54
CA ASN A 142 -7.15 20.29 -7.93
C ASN A 142 -7.37 18.79 -8.06
N GLU A 143 -8.61 18.36 -8.27
CA GLU A 143 -8.98 16.94 -8.41
C GLU A 143 -8.23 16.22 -9.54
N THR A 144 -7.60 16.99 -10.45
CA THR A 144 -6.80 16.44 -11.56
C THR A 144 -5.34 16.17 -11.22
N GLU A 145 -4.83 16.60 -10.06
CA GLU A 145 -3.45 16.29 -9.66
C GLU A 145 -3.37 14.90 -8.99
N PRO A 146 -2.30 14.13 -9.27
CA PRO A 146 -2.12 12.82 -8.64
C PRO A 146 -1.97 12.96 -7.12
N TRP A 147 -2.59 12.04 -6.39
CA TRP A 147 -2.46 11.98 -4.94
C TRP A 147 -1.07 11.47 -4.54
N ILE A 148 -0.21 12.37 -4.01
CA ILE A 148 1.16 12.05 -3.59
C ILE A 148 1.20 10.96 -2.50
N GLY A 149 0.17 10.86 -1.64
CA GLY A 149 0.07 9.81 -0.63
C GLY A 149 -0.01 8.39 -1.20
N ALA A 150 -0.37 8.24 -2.49
CA ALA A 150 -0.32 6.95 -3.17
C ALA A 150 1.11 6.37 -3.24
N LEU A 151 2.16 7.19 -3.12
CA LEU A 151 3.54 6.75 -3.12
C LEU A 151 3.94 5.97 -1.86
N GLU A 152 3.16 6.05 -0.77
CA GLU A 152 3.45 5.28 0.45
C GLU A 152 3.56 3.78 0.18
N ILE A 153 2.82 3.27 -0.83
CA ILE A 153 2.88 1.85 -1.22
C ILE A 153 4.29 1.42 -1.67
N LEU A 154 5.10 2.32 -2.23
CA LEU A 154 6.48 2.00 -2.63
C LEU A 154 7.36 1.68 -1.42
N TYR A 155 7.14 2.38 -0.31
CA TYR A 155 8.02 2.35 0.86
C TYR A 155 7.53 1.44 1.99
N LYS A 156 6.25 1.07 2.03
CA LYS A 156 5.73 0.16 3.06
C LYS A 156 6.43 -1.20 2.99
N HIS A 157 6.81 -1.74 4.16
CA HIS A 157 7.45 -3.05 4.29
C HIS A 157 6.46 -4.20 4.47
N ARG A 158 5.23 -4.01 4.01
CA ARG A 158 4.18 -5.01 4.06
C ARG A 158 3.15 -4.78 2.96
N GLU A 159 2.53 -5.87 2.59
CA GLU A 159 1.33 -5.98 1.80
C GLU A 159 0.12 -5.81 2.71
N PHE A 160 -0.98 -5.31 2.17
CA PHE A 160 -2.20 -5.09 2.94
C PHE A 160 -3.45 -4.97 2.06
N TYR A 161 -4.52 -5.57 2.54
CA TYR A 161 -5.88 -5.33 2.08
C TYR A 161 -6.49 -4.07 2.75
N VAL A 162 -7.19 -3.25 1.96
CA VAL A 162 -7.95 -2.09 2.40
C VAL A 162 -9.44 -2.39 2.25
N PRO A 163 -10.17 -2.69 3.36
CA PRO A 163 -11.56 -3.13 3.30
C PRO A 163 -12.52 -2.11 2.68
N THR A 164 -12.34 -0.83 2.99
CA THR A 164 -13.20 0.27 2.51
C THR A 164 -13.13 0.51 1.01
N GLU A 165 -12.08 0.00 0.35
CA GLU A 165 -11.84 0.19 -1.08
C GLU A 165 -11.85 -1.12 -1.87
N ASN A 166 -12.06 -2.26 -1.19
CA ASN A 166 -11.90 -3.61 -1.75
C ASN A 166 -10.61 -3.73 -2.58
N LYS A 167 -9.48 -3.36 -1.95
CA LYS A 167 -8.21 -3.12 -2.65
C LYS A 167 -7.05 -3.82 -1.98
N VAL A 168 -6.31 -4.63 -2.73
CA VAL A 168 -5.05 -5.25 -2.30
C VAL A 168 -3.89 -4.39 -2.75
N ASN A 169 -2.99 -4.07 -1.82
CA ASN A 169 -1.79 -3.28 -2.06
C ASN A 169 -0.58 -4.18 -1.81
N ILE A 170 0.15 -4.48 -2.88
CA ILE A 170 1.44 -5.17 -2.79
C ILE A 170 2.51 -4.08 -2.84
N ALA A 171 3.21 -3.89 -1.73
CA ALA A 171 4.17 -2.80 -1.61
C ALA A 171 5.38 -2.99 -2.54
N GLY A 172 6.05 -1.90 -2.90
CA GLY A 172 7.25 -2.00 -3.72
C GLY A 172 8.39 -2.67 -2.98
N SER A 173 8.60 -2.28 -1.71
CA SER A 173 9.74 -2.75 -0.92
C SER A 173 9.72 -4.25 -0.58
N VAL A 174 8.62 -4.96 -0.83
CA VAL A 174 8.53 -6.42 -0.67
C VAL A 174 8.86 -7.19 -1.95
N LEU A 175 8.97 -6.53 -3.10
CA LEU A 175 9.27 -7.14 -4.40
C LEU A 175 10.78 -7.36 -4.60
N GLN A 176 11.42 -7.91 -3.57
CA GLN A 176 12.84 -8.22 -3.52
C GLN A 176 13.08 -9.53 -2.76
N LEU A 177 14.33 -10.00 -2.73
CA LEU A 177 14.70 -11.20 -1.99
C LEU A 177 14.42 -11.04 -0.48
N PRO A 178 13.99 -12.11 0.21
CA PRO A 178 13.71 -13.46 -0.30
C PRO A 178 12.30 -13.62 -0.91
N SER A 179 11.44 -12.62 -0.81
CA SER A 179 10.01 -12.70 -1.16
C SER A 179 9.75 -12.86 -2.66
N PHE A 180 10.53 -12.17 -3.50
CA PHE A 180 10.37 -12.23 -4.95
C PHE A 180 11.70 -12.01 -5.70
N SER A 181 11.85 -12.69 -6.83
CA SER A 181 12.86 -12.41 -7.84
C SER A 181 12.34 -12.86 -9.20
N LEU A 182 12.61 -12.07 -10.25
CA LEU A 182 12.33 -12.48 -11.63
C LEU A 182 13.10 -13.76 -12.03
N ASN A 183 14.23 -14.02 -11.38
CA ASN A 183 15.08 -15.18 -11.66
C ASN A 183 14.59 -16.47 -10.98
N PHE A 184 13.59 -16.39 -10.08
CA PHE A 184 13.04 -17.58 -9.45
C PHE A 184 12.21 -18.41 -10.45
N PRO A 185 12.26 -19.74 -10.39
CA PRO A 185 11.30 -20.58 -11.11
C PRO A 185 9.86 -20.21 -10.74
N THR A 186 8.93 -20.28 -11.69
CA THR A 186 7.51 -19.94 -11.45
C THR A 186 6.92 -20.56 -10.18
N PRO A 187 7.15 -21.85 -9.84
CA PRO A 187 6.65 -22.41 -8.58
C PRO A 187 7.15 -21.69 -7.32
N MET A 188 8.40 -21.22 -7.31
CA MET A 188 8.95 -20.45 -6.20
C MET A 188 8.36 -19.04 -6.14
N GLN A 189 8.12 -18.41 -7.29
CA GLN A 189 7.44 -17.11 -7.35
C GLN A 189 6.01 -17.20 -6.78
N TYR A 190 5.26 -18.25 -7.15
CA TYR A 190 3.92 -18.50 -6.62
C TYR A 190 3.93 -18.94 -5.15
N GLY A 191 4.93 -19.73 -4.73
CA GLY A 191 5.08 -20.16 -3.34
C GLY A 191 5.47 -19.04 -2.38
N GLY A 192 6.30 -18.09 -2.83
CA GLY A 192 6.67 -16.88 -2.09
C GLY A 192 5.60 -15.80 -2.23
N MET A 193 5.81 -14.88 -3.18
CA MET A 193 4.90 -13.76 -3.43
C MET A 193 3.45 -14.19 -3.72
N GLY A 194 3.22 -15.29 -4.43
CA GLY A 194 1.86 -15.74 -4.71
C GLY A 194 1.07 -16.12 -3.45
N THR A 195 1.71 -16.73 -2.46
CA THR A 195 1.09 -17.01 -1.15
C THR A 195 0.69 -15.71 -0.45
N THR A 196 1.58 -14.70 -0.44
CA THR A 196 1.29 -13.39 0.16
C THR A 196 0.14 -12.69 -0.56
N VAL A 197 0.12 -12.71 -1.89
CA VAL A 197 -0.98 -12.15 -2.68
C VAL A 197 -2.30 -12.86 -2.36
N GLY A 198 -2.29 -14.19 -2.29
CA GLY A 198 -3.47 -14.96 -1.91
C GLY A 198 -3.96 -14.63 -0.49
N HIS A 199 -3.04 -14.47 0.47
CA HIS A 199 -3.33 -14.06 1.83
C HIS A 199 -4.06 -12.71 1.87
N GLU A 200 -3.53 -11.71 1.16
CA GLU A 200 -4.14 -10.38 1.12
C GLU A 200 -5.50 -10.36 0.40
N ILE A 201 -5.68 -11.14 -0.66
CA ILE A 201 -7.00 -11.29 -1.28
C ILE A 201 -7.99 -11.92 -0.29
N MET A 202 -7.56 -12.94 0.46
CA MET A 202 -8.41 -13.62 1.44
C MET A 202 -8.78 -12.76 2.64
N HIS A 203 -8.02 -11.71 2.97
CA HIS A 203 -8.45 -10.69 3.94
C HIS A 203 -9.74 -9.97 3.52
N GLY A 204 -10.10 -9.97 2.23
CA GLY A 204 -11.42 -9.53 1.78
C GLY A 204 -12.59 -10.39 2.29
N PHE A 205 -12.32 -11.62 2.71
CA PHE A 205 -13.31 -12.65 3.03
C PHE A 205 -13.11 -13.29 4.41
N ASP A 206 -12.16 -12.80 5.21
CA ASP A 206 -11.99 -13.32 6.57
C ASP A 206 -13.03 -12.75 7.56
N ASN A 207 -13.18 -13.40 8.71
CA ASN A 207 -13.96 -12.93 9.86
C ASN A 207 -15.35 -12.40 9.48
N ILE A 208 -15.63 -11.13 9.75
CA ILE A 208 -16.88 -10.46 9.38
C ILE A 208 -16.85 -9.88 7.96
N ARG A 209 -15.67 -9.81 7.32
CA ARG A 209 -15.47 -9.09 6.05
C ARG A 209 -16.13 -9.79 4.88
N ILE A 210 -16.30 -11.11 4.95
CA ILE A 210 -17.12 -11.85 3.98
C ILE A 210 -18.56 -11.29 3.88
N MET A 211 -19.08 -10.67 4.94
CA MET A 211 -20.43 -10.08 4.98
C MET A 211 -20.51 -8.69 4.33
N TYR A 212 -19.39 -8.12 3.91
CA TYR A 212 -19.34 -6.81 3.25
C TYR A 212 -19.21 -6.98 1.75
N ASP A 213 -19.94 -6.20 0.98
CA ASP A 213 -19.79 -6.12 -0.48
C ASP A 213 -18.48 -5.44 -0.91
N SER A 214 -18.30 -5.25 -2.23
CA SER A 214 -17.15 -4.56 -2.82
C SER A 214 -17.08 -3.06 -2.49
N ASN A 215 -18.16 -2.47 -1.98
CA ASN A 215 -18.25 -1.07 -1.57
C ASN A 215 -18.21 -0.92 -0.04
N TYR A 216 -17.84 -1.97 0.68
CA TYR A 216 -17.80 -2.02 2.14
C TYR A 216 -19.15 -1.73 2.81
N LYS A 217 -20.24 -2.13 2.16
CA LYS A 217 -21.59 -2.15 2.72
C LYS A 217 -21.88 -3.54 3.27
N LEU A 218 -22.44 -3.58 4.47
CA LEU A 218 -22.90 -4.83 5.06
C LEU A 218 -24.08 -5.35 4.23
N GLU A 219 -23.97 -6.57 3.73
CA GLU A 219 -25.04 -7.26 3.03
C GLU A 219 -25.88 -8.05 4.05
N PRO A 220 -27.13 -7.63 4.35
CA PRO A 220 -27.93 -8.24 5.40
C PRO A 220 -28.53 -9.61 5.02
N ASN A 221 -28.41 -10.02 3.75
CA ASN A 221 -29.17 -11.13 3.16
C ASN A 221 -28.52 -12.52 3.31
N TRP A 222 -27.73 -12.72 4.36
CA TRP A 222 -27.22 -14.05 4.68
C TRP A 222 -28.39 -14.91 5.15
N ASN A 223 -28.65 -16.03 4.48
CA ASN A 223 -29.57 -17.01 5.04
C ASN A 223 -28.98 -17.59 6.35
N SER A 224 -29.83 -18.07 7.27
CA SER A 224 -29.36 -18.60 8.56
C SER A 224 -28.43 -19.83 8.42
N ALA A 225 -28.61 -20.63 7.38
CA ALA A 225 -27.86 -21.86 7.14
C ALA A 225 -26.41 -21.62 6.64
N ALA A 226 -26.19 -20.60 5.82
CA ALA A 226 -24.88 -20.18 5.33
C ALA A 226 -24.05 -19.60 6.48
N ASN A 227 -24.69 -18.83 7.37
CA ASN A 227 -24.05 -18.33 8.58
C ASN A 227 -23.65 -19.48 9.53
N GLU A 228 -24.54 -20.46 9.75
CA GLU A 228 -24.21 -21.64 10.56
C GLU A 228 -23.04 -22.45 9.98
N SER A 229 -23.03 -22.63 8.66
CA SER A 229 -21.95 -23.32 7.95
C SER A 229 -20.62 -22.55 8.05
N TYR A 230 -20.65 -21.23 7.91
CA TYR A 230 -19.48 -20.38 8.09
C TYR A 230 -18.93 -20.48 9.52
N LEU A 231 -19.79 -20.38 10.53
CA LEU A 231 -19.41 -20.54 11.94
C LEU A 231 -18.79 -21.92 12.21
N LYS A 232 -19.26 -22.97 11.54
CA LYS A 232 -18.66 -24.31 11.64
C LYS A 232 -17.23 -24.33 11.09
N VAL A 233 -16.98 -23.69 9.95
CA VAL A 233 -15.63 -23.55 9.37
C VAL A 233 -14.72 -22.77 10.31
N ILE A 234 -15.18 -21.64 10.85
CA ILE A 234 -14.41 -20.82 11.78
C ILE A 234 -14.08 -21.58 13.08
N ARG A 235 -15.02 -22.33 13.65
CA ARG A 235 -14.77 -23.16 14.83
C ARG A 235 -13.71 -24.24 14.57
N CYS A 236 -13.71 -24.84 13.38
CA CYS A 236 -12.68 -25.80 12.99
C CYS A 236 -11.28 -25.16 12.99
N LEU A 237 -11.16 -23.95 12.43
CA LEU A 237 -9.90 -23.19 12.44
C LEU A 237 -9.49 -22.80 13.87
N ILE A 238 -10.40 -22.28 14.68
CA ILE A 238 -10.12 -21.95 16.09
C ILE A 238 -9.55 -23.17 16.81
N ASN A 239 -10.24 -24.31 16.74
CA ASN A 239 -9.80 -25.53 17.40
C ASN A 239 -8.40 -25.97 16.95
N HIS A 240 -8.08 -25.84 15.66
CA HIS A 240 -6.77 -26.20 15.12
C HIS A 240 -5.63 -25.32 15.66
N TYR A 241 -5.87 -24.03 15.85
CA TYR A 241 -4.85 -23.09 16.36
C TYR A 241 -4.79 -23.01 17.89
N THR A 242 -5.80 -23.52 18.61
CA THR A 242 -5.83 -23.55 20.08
C THR A 242 -5.50 -24.91 20.69
N SER A 243 -5.31 -25.95 19.87
CA SER A 243 -4.85 -27.28 20.30
C SER A 243 -3.33 -27.35 20.36
#